data_AF-A0A2U0SDU8-F1
#
_entry.id   AF-A0A2U0SDU8-F1
#
_cell.length_a   1.000
_cell.length_b   1.000
_cell.length_c   1.000
_cell.angle_alpha   90.00
_cell.angle_beta   90.00
_cell.angle_gamma   90.00
#
_symmetry.space_group_name_H-M   'P 1'
#
loop_
_entity.id
_entity.type
_entity.pdbx_description
1 polymer ?
#
loop_
_entity_poly.entity_id
_entity_poly.type
_entity_poly.pdbx_seq_one_letter_code
_entity_poly.pdbx_strand_id
1 'polypeptide(L)' 'MAANQSQSKREWSMTTRQKAPLSSHFRERAEQERDRASRAPNERHKRLHLELAAIFERRAAGDPM' A
#
# COMPACT_ATOMS: atom_id res chain seq x y z
N MET A 1 18.59 32.00 23.91
CA MET A 1 19.13 30.78 23.26
C MET A 1 18.10 29.68 23.39
N ALA A 2 17.97 28.86 22.34
CA ALA A 2 16.71 28.36 21.79
C ALA A 2 15.96 27.29 22.62
N ALA A 3 14.64 27.45 22.67
CA ALA A 3 13.67 26.44 23.06
C ALA A 3 13.04 25.81 21.80
N ASN A 4 12.72 24.52 21.92
CA ASN A 4 11.62 23.85 21.24
C ASN A 4 11.69 23.73 19.70
N GLN A 5 12.30 22.65 19.20
CA GLN A 5 12.01 22.18 17.85
C GLN A 5 11.96 20.65 17.79
N SER A 6 10.93 20.15 17.10
CA SER A 6 10.73 18.78 16.61
C SER A 6 9.67 17.93 17.32
N GLN A 7 8.54 18.55 17.71
CA GLN A 7 7.25 17.86 17.60
C GLN A 7 6.63 18.26 16.25
N SER A 8 6.99 17.54 15.19
CA SER A 8 6.32 17.72 13.91
C SER A 8 6.26 16.39 13.17
N LYS A 9 5.03 16.06 12.74
CA LYS A 9 4.71 15.06 11.73
C LYS A 9 4.74 13.61 12.19
N ARG A 10 3.72 13.21 12.93
CA ARG A 10 3.08 11.90 12.77
C ARG A 10 1.65 11.92 13.33
N GLU A 11 0.94 13.02 13.07
CA GLU A 11 -0.52 12.98 13.05
C GLU A 11 -0.88 12.03 11.91
N TRP A 12 -1.15 10.78 12.29
CA TRP A 12 -1.86 9.84 11.45
C TRP A 12 -3.15 10.53 11.09
N SER A 13 -3.17 11.13 9.90
CA SER A 13 -4.37 11.61 9.27
C SER A 13 -5.35 10.45 9.32
N MET A 14 -6.29 10.52 10.27
CA MET A 14 -7.52 9.78 10.21
C MET A 14 -8.32 10.42 9.09
N THR A 15 -7.83 10.25 7.86
CA THR A 15 -8.55 10.56 6.64
C THR A 15 -9.77 9.68 6.74
N THR A 16 -10.90 10.34 6.99
CA THR A 16 -12.25 9.89 6.72
C THR A 16 -12.21 8.74 5.73
N ARG A 17 -12.37 7.52 6.27
CA ARG A 17 -12.45 6.28 5.52
C ARG A 17 -13.77 6.31 4.75
N GLN A 18 -13.87 7.21 3.78
CA GLN A 18 -14.82 7.08 2.70
C GLN A 18 -14.55 5.70 2.14
N LYS A 19 -15.52 4.80 2.32
CA LYS A 19 -15.48 3.48 1.72
C LYS A 19 -15.54 3.67 0.21
N ALA A 20 -14.42 4.06 -0.40
CA ALA A 20 -14.19 3.76 -1.80
C ALA A 20 -14.52 2.26 -1.95
N PRO A 21 -15.25 1.88 -3.01
CA PRO A 21 -15.61 0.48 -3.20
C PRO A 21 -14.34 -0.35 -3.04
N LEU A 22 -14.40 -1.42 -2.23
CA LEU A 22 -13.22 -2.18 -1.81
C LEU A 22 -12.35 -2.63 -3.00
N SER A 23 -12.95 -2.75 -4.20
CA SER A 23 -12.26 -2.95 -5.47
C SER A 23 -11.24 -1.86 -5.83
N SER A 24 -11.56 -0.58 -5.65
CA SER A 24 -10.64 0.55 -5.89
C SER A 24 -9.44 0.48 -4.95
N HIS A 25 -9.70 0.21 -3.66
CA HIS A 25 -8.65 0.03 -2.67
C HIS A 25 -7.70 -1.12 -3.06
N PHE A 26 -8.25 -2.26 -3.47
CA PHE A 26 -7.43 -3.39 -3.88
C PHE A 26 -6.65 -3.14 -5.18
N ARG A 27 -7.20 -2.41 -6.15
CA ARG A 27 -6.45 -1.98 -7.37
C ARG A 27 -5.26 -1.10 -7.02
N GLU A 28 -5.47 -0.07 -6.21
CA GLU A 28 -4.39 0.82 -5.77
C GLU A 28 -3.30 0.05 -5.02
N ARG A 29 -3.69 -0.93 -4.19
CA ARG A 29 -2.74 -1.79 -3.48
C ARG A 29 -1.96 -2.70 -4.43
N ALA A 30 -2.61 -3.27 -5.44
CA ALA A 30 -1.93 -4.07 -6.46
C ALA A 30 -0.88 -3.27 -7.23
N GLU A 31 -1.21 -2.03 -7.61
CA GLU A 31 -0.28 -1.12 -8.29
C GLU A 31 0.90 -0.73 -7.39
N GLN A 32 0.66 -0.43 -6.12
CA GLN A 32 1.72 -0.14 -5.15
C GLN A 32 2.67 -1.32 -4.98
N GLU A 33 2.15 -2.55 -4.91
CA GLU A 33 3.00 -3.74 -4.81
C GLU A 33 3.78 -4.00 -6.10
N ARG A 34 3.24 -3.66 -7.29
CA ARG A 34 4.00 -3.69 -8.55
C ARG A 34 5.15 -2.68 -8.57
N ASP A 35 4.91 -1.44 -8.13
CA ASP A 35 5.98 -0.43 -8.01
C ASP A 35 7.06 -0.90 -7.02
N ARG A 36 6.67 -1.46 -5.87
CA ARG A 36 7.60 -2.07 -4.90
C ARG A 36 8.40 -3.22 -5.50
N ALA A 37 7.77 -4.10 -6.30
CA ALA A 37 8.45 -5.18 -6.98
C ALA A 37 9.51 -4.68 -7.97
N SER A 38 9.24 -3.55 -8.65
CA SER A 38 10.20 -2.94 -9.59
C SER A 38 11.43 -2.36 -8.90
N ARG A 39 11.29 -1.91 -7.64
CA ARG A 39 12.35 -1.33 -6.82
C ARG A 39 12.97 -2.32 -5.83
N ALA A 40 12.54 -3.58 -5.87
CA ALA A 40 12.94 -4.58 -4.89
C ALA A 40 14.45 -4.88 -5.00
N PRO A 41 15.18 -4.93 -3.85
CA PRO A 41 16.64 -5.07 -3.86
C PRO A 41 17.12 -6.47 -4.22
N ASN A 42 16.23 -7.47 -4.21
CA ASN A 42 16.55 -8.83 -4.61
C ASN A 42 15.30 -9.57 -5.14
N GLU A 43 15.56 -10.71 -5.79
CA GLU A 43 14.53 -11.49 -6.47
C GLU A 43 13.49 -12.06 -5.51
N ARG A 44 13.87 -12.40 -4.28
CA ARG A 44 12.93 -12.87 -3.25
C ARG A 44 11.89 -11.80 -2.90
N HIS A 45 12.31 -10.55 -2.66
CA HIS A 45 11.39 -9.45 -2.40
C HIS A 45 10.54 -9.12 -3.63
N LYS A 46 11.13 -9.17 -4.83
CA LYS A 46 10.40 -8.98 -6.08
C LYS A 46 9.25 -10.00 -6.21
N ARG A 47 9.54 -11.29 -5.99
CA ARG A 47 8.53 -12.36 -6.05
C ARG A 47 7.43 -12.16 -5.01
N LEU A 48 7.79 -11.85 -3.76
CA LEU A 48 6.82 -11.56 -2.71
C LEU A 48 5.86 -10.41 -3.08
N HIS A 49 6.41 -9.30 -3.57
CA HIS A 49 5.58 -8.15 -3.98
C HIS A 49 4.68 -8.47 -5.17
N LEU A 50 5.15 -9.29 -6.12
CA LEU A 50 4.31 -9.75 -7.24
C LEU A 50 3.17 -10.68 -6.76
N GLU A 51 3.44 -11.57 -5.80
CA GLU A 51 2.41 -12.42 -5.20
C GLU A 51 1.35 -11.58 -4.48
N LEU A 52 1.77 -10.59 -3.70
CA LEU A 52 0.85 -9.65 -3.04
C LEU A 52 0.02 -8.86 -4.04
N ALA A 53 0.64 -8.37 -5.12
CA ALA A 53 -0.08 -7.69 -6.19
C ALA A 53 -1.17 -8.59 -6.79
N ALA A 54 -0.84 -9.84 -7.12
CA ALA A 54 -1.80 -10.80 -7.67
C ALA A 54 -2.97 -11.10 -6.72
N ILE A 55 -2.70 -11.19 -5.41
CA ILE A 55 -3.76 -11.37 -4.39
C ILE A 55 -4.70 -10.15 -4.37
N PHE A 56 -4.13 -8.94 -4.42
CA PHE A 56 -4.94 -7.73 -4.44
C PHE A 56 -5.75 -7.61 -5.74
N GLU A 57 -5.22 -7.99 -6.90
CA GLU A 57 -5.98 -8.02 -8.15
C GLU A 57 -7.16 -8.99 -8.10
N ARG A 58 -6.96 -10.20 -7.57
CA ARG A 58 -8.06 -11.17 -7.38
C ARG A 58 -9.14 -10.63 -6.44
N ARG A 59 -8.75 -9.99 -5.34
CA ARG A 59 -9.70 -9.33 -4.42
C ARG A 59 -10.41 -8.15 -5.07
N ALA A 60 -9.75 -7.42 -5.96
CA ALA A 60 -10.38 -6.36 -6.73
C ALA A 60 -11.41 -6.88 -7.74
N ALA A 61 -11.20 -8.09 -8.26
CA ALA A 61 -12.14 -8.80 -9.13
C ALA A 61 -13.32 -9.43 -8.38
N GLY A 62 -13.28 -9.48 -7.04
CA GLY A 62 -14.33 -10.08 -6.21
C GLY A 62 -14.22 -11.60 -6.09
N ASP A 63 -13.07 -12.17 -6.42
CA ASP A 63 -12.85 -13.62 -6.40
C ASP A 63 -12.59 -14.10 -4.94
N PRO A 64 -13.39 -15.04 -4.40
CA PRO A 64 -13.10 -15.66 -3.11
C PRO A 64 -11.86 -16.58 -3.24
N MET A 65 -10.95 -16.48 -2.26
CA MET A 65 -9.68 -17.23 -2.21
C MET A 65 -9.87 -18.75 -2.19
#